data_AF-A0A964JAV7-F1
#
_entry.id   AF-A0A964JAV7-F1
#
_cell.length_a   1.000
_cell.length_b   1.000
_cell.length_c   1.000
_cell.angle_alpha   90.00
_cell.angle_beta   90.00
_cell.angle_gamma   90.00
#
_symmetry.space_group_name_H-M   'P 1'
#
loop_
_entity.id
_entity.type
_entity.pdbx_description
1 polymer ?
#
loop_
_entity_poly.entity_id
_entity_poly.type
_entity_poly.pdbx_seq_one_letter_code
_entity_poly.pdbx_strand_id
1 'polypeptide(L)'
;QIAESLKMIITQRLIKKKDGTGRVAAFEILTCTPPIKNLIREAKVHQIPSVMQTSQKDGMVTMEKSIEILTQSGAITGAIE
;
A
#
# COMPACT_ATOMS: atom_id res chain seq x y z
N GLN A 1 -8.21 -22.26 2.56
CA GLN A 1 -6.83 -21.70 2.53
C GLN A 1 -6.89 -20.17 2.70
N ILE A 2 -5.82 -19.48 3.16
CA ILE A 2 -5.84 -18.00 3.38
C ILE A 2 -6.28 -17.23 2.11
N ALA A 3 -5.87 -17.67 0.92
CA ALA A 3 -6.23 -17.01 -0.34
C ALA A 3 -7.75 -16.92 -0.61
N GLU A 4 -8.56 -17.81 -0.01
CA GLU A 4 -10.02 -17.84 -0.24
C GLU A 4 -10.77 -16.88 0.68
N SER A 5 -10.32 -16.80 1.94
CA SER A 5 -10.92 -15.96 2.96
C SER A 5 -10.41 -14.51 2.92
N LEU A 6 -9.18 -14.28 2.49
CA LEU A 6 -8.58 -12.95 2.41
C LEU A 6 -9.28 -12.10 1.34
N LYS A 7 -9.80 -10.95 1.76
CA LYS A 7 -10.52 -9.99 0.89
C LYS A 7 -9.67 -8.77 0.56
N MET A 8 -8.97 -8.24 1.56
CA MET A 8 -8.14 -7.06 1.45
C MET A 8 -7.13 -7.04 2.59
N ILE A 9 -5.97 -6.44 2.35
CA ILE A 9 -5.00 -6.06 3.38
C ILE A 9 -4.84 -4.54 3.32
N ILE A 10 -4.89 -3.90 4.49
CA ILE A 10 -4.58 -2.49 4.66
C ILE A 10 -3.44 -2.40 5.67
N THR A 11 -2.34 -1.76 5.28
CA THR A 11 -1.24 -1.45 6.19
C THR A 11 -1.10 0.06 6.36
N GLN A 12 -0.65 0.48 7.53
CA GLN A 12 -0.57 1.89 7.92
C GLN A 12 0.83 2.21 8.46
N ARG A 13 1.43 3.30 7.99
CA ARG A 13 2.62 3.92 8.60
C ARG A 13 2.27 5.32 9.09
N LEU A 14 2.54 5.61 10.37
CA LEU A 14 2.38 6.95 10.93
C LEU A 14 3.68 7.74 10.77
N ILE A 15 3.58 8.88 10.10
CA ILE A 15 4.70 9.69 9.63
C ILE A 15 4.62 11.05 10.30
N LYS A 16 5.73 11.57 10.81
CA LYS A 16 5.75 12.93 11.37
C LYS A 16 5.38 13.95 10.29
N LYS A 17 4.48 14.86 10.63
CA LYS A 17 4.13 15.96 9.73
C LYS A 17 5.31 16.93 9.62
N LYS A 18 5.41 17.59 8.47
CA LYS A 18 6.44 18.59 8.18
C LYS A 18 6.43 19.77 9.17
N ASP A 19 5.24 20.14 9.65
CA ASP A 19 5.03 21.24 10.59
C ASP A 19 5.35 20.88 12.05
N GLY A 20 5.73 19.63 12.34
CA GLY A 20 5.97 19.14 13.68
C GLY A 20 4.70 18.88 14.51
N THR A 21 3.51 19.12 13.97
CA THR A 21 2.23 18.99 14.71
C THR A 21 1.66 17.56 14.60
N GLY A 22 2.40 16.62 15.19
CA GLY A 22 1.97 15.22 15.28
C GLY A 22 2.29 14.40 14.03
N ARG A 23 1.37 13.50 13.64
CA ARG A 23 1.59 12.49 12.60
C ARG A 23 0.44 12.43 11.60
N VAL A 24 0.75 12.03 10.38
CA VAL A 24 -0.20 11.68 9.31
C VAL A 24 0.00 10.21 8.93
N ALA A 25 -1.08 9.53 8.55
CA ALA A 25 -1.02 8.12 8.13
C ALA A 25 -0.82 8.01 6.62
N ALA A 26 0.22 7.26 6.21
CA ALA A 26 0.27 6.66 4.88
C ALA A 26 -0.40 5.28 4.95
N PHE A 27 -1.13 4.93 3.89
CA PHE A 27 -1.86 3.68 3.76
C PHE A 27 -1.44 2.93 2.50
N GLU A 28 -1.15 1.66 2.67
CA GLU A 28 -1.05 0.71 1.56
C GLU A 28 -2.28 -0.19 1.58
N ILE A 29 -2.83 -0.43 0.40
CA ILE A 29 -4.09 -1.15 0.21
C ILE A 29 -3.86 -2.21 -0.86
N LEU A 30 -4.03 -3.48 -0.49
CA LEU A 30 -4.01 -4.63 -1.39
C LEU A 30 -5.37 -5.29 -1.42
N THR A 31 -6.09 -5.16 -2.54
CA THR A 31 -7.35 -5.87 -2.79
C THR A 31 -7.04 -7.30 -3.26
N CYS A 32 -7.68 -8.32 -2.67
CA CYS A 32 -7.44 -9.71 -3.04
C CYS A 32 -8.26 -10.13 -4.27
N THR A 33 -7.87 -9.60 -5.42
CA THR A 33 -8.41 -9.97 -6.74
C THR A 33 -8.02 -11.40 -7.15
N PRO A 34 -8.64 -12.01 -8.17
CA PRO A 34 -8.27 -13.36 -8.63
C PRO A 34 -6.77 -13.51 -8.96
N PRO A 35 -6.10 -12.56 -9.64
CA PRO A 35 -4.65 -12.61 -9.85
C PRO A 35 -3.83 -12.67 -8.56
N ILE A 36 -4.17 -11.83 -7.57
CA ILE A 36 -3.49 -11.82 -6.25
C ILE A 36 -3.69 -13.16 -5.54
N LYS A 37 -4.91 -13.71 -5.57
CA LYS A 37 -5.20 -15.02 -4.98
C LYS A 37 -4.39 -16.14 -5.63
N ASN A 38 -4.17 -16.08 -6.94
CA ASN A 38 -3.30 -17.04 -7.63
C ASN A 38 -1.85 -16.95 -7.15
N LEU A 39 -1.31 -15.73 -7.06
CA LEU A 39 0.05 -15.51 -6.55
C LEU A 39 0.24 -16.04 -5.11
N ILE A 40 -0.77 -15.86 -4.25
CA ILE A 40 -0.74 -16.40 -2.88
C ILE A 40 -0.75 -17.94 -2.91
N ARG A 41 -1.60 -18.56 -3.73
CA ARG A 41 -1.69 -20.03 -3.85
C ARG A 41 -0.40 -20.66 -4.36
N GLU A 42 0.29 -19.98 -5.28
CA GLU A 42 1.55 -20.43 -5.87
C GLU A 42 2.80 -20.02 -5.07
N ALA A 43 2.63 -19.40 -3.89
CA ALA A 43 3.71 -18.84 -3.07
C ALA A 43 4.60 -17.81 -3.81
N LYS A 44 4.07 -17.13 -4.84
CA LYS A 44 4.73 -16.08 -5.63
C LYS A 44 4.44 -14.68 -5.07
N VAL A 45 4.44 -14.53 -3.75
CA VAL A 45 4.07 -13.28 -3.07
C VAL A 45 4.98 -12.09 -3.42
N HIS A 46 6.23 -12.36 -3.81
CA HIS A 46 7.19 -11.35 -4.28
C HIS A 46 6.75 -10.61 -5.55
N GLN A 47 5.78 -11.14 -6.31
CA GLN A 47 5.25 -10.49 -7.52
C GLN A 47 4.08 -9.53 -7.23
N ILE A 48 3.52 -9.59 -6.02
CA ILE A 48 2.36 -8.77 -5.63
C ILE A 48 2.64 -7.26 -5.77
N PRO A 49 3.81 -6.71 -5.37
CA PRO A 49 4.08 -5.28 -5.53
C PRO A 49 3.94 -4.78 -6.97
N SER A 50 4.45 -5.53 -7.96
CA SER A 50 4.33 -5.18 -9.38
C SER A 50 2.88 -5.17 -9.86
N VAL A 51 2.05 -6.10 -9.36
CA VAL A 51 0.61 -6.12 -9.65
C VAL A 51 -0.08 -4.90 -9.02
N MET A 52 0.24 -4.56 -7.78
CA MET A 52 -0.33 -3.39 -7.10
C MET A 52 -0.04 -2.08 -7.84
N GLN A 53 1.18 -1.91 -8.35
CA GLN A 53 1.58 -0.71 -9.11
C GLN A 53 0.69 -0.45 -10.33
N THR A 54 0.22 -1.50 -10.98
CA THR A 54 -0.60 -1.43 -12.20
C THR A 54 -2.11 -1.53 -11.95
N SER A 55 -2.52 -1.89 -10.74
CA SER A 55 -3.92 -2.19 -10.38
C SER A 55 -4.59 -1.07 -9.56
N GLN A 56 -4.22 0.20 -9.80
CA GLN A 56 -4.82 1.35 -9.10
C GLN A 56 -6.34 1.42 -9.30
N LYS A 57 -6.84 0.98 -10.46
CA LYS A 57 -8.29 0.92 -10.76
C LYS A 57 -9.06 -0.05 -9.84
N ASP A 58 -8.37 -1.03 -9.27
CA ASP A 58 -8.93 -2.00 -8.31
C ASP A 58 -8.82 -1.48 -6.86
N GLY A 59 -8.53 -0.19 -6.67
CA GLY A 59 -8.38 0.45 -5.37
C GLY A 59 -7.06 0.14 -4.67
N MET A 60 -6.09 -0.45 -5.37
CA MET A 60 -4.78 -0.75 -4.79
C MET A 60 -3.91 0.51 -4.69
N VAL A 61 -3.17 0.61 -3.59
CA VAL A 61 -2.25 1.71 -3.32
C VAL A 61 -1.00 1.11 -2.69
N THR A 62 0.17 1.34 -3.27
CA THR A 62 1.44 0.93 -2.63
C THR A 62 1.83 1.92 -1.54
N MET A 63 2.61 1.49 -0.55
CA MET A 63 3.11 2.38 0.49
C MET A 63 3.91 3.56 -0.11
N GLU A 64 4.73 3.31 -1.13
CA GLU A 64 5.50 4.35 -1.83
C GLU A 64 4.55 5.38 -2.45
N LYS A 65 3.45 4.94 -3.09
CA LYS A 65 2.50 5.86 -3.71
C LYS A 65 1.80 6.73 -2.66
N SER A 66 1.43 6.16 -1.52
CA SER A 66 0.82 6.91 -0.43
C SER A 66 1.77 7.97 0.15
N ILE A 67 3.04 7.60 0.36
CA ILE A 67 4.09 8.52 0.83
C ILE A 67 4.37 9.62 -0.21
N GLU A 68 4.41 9.26 -1.50
CA GLU A 68 4.58 10.22 -2.59
C GLU A 68 3.48 11.28 -2.58
N ILE A 69 2.22 10.87 -2.45
CA ILE A 69 1.06 11.79 -2.37
C ILE A 69 1.18 12.71 -1.15
N LEU A 70 1.52 12.16 0.03
CA LEU A 70 1.71 12.97 1.24
C LEU A 70 2.86 13.97 1.09
N THR A 71 3.93 13.59 0.41
CA THR A 71 5.07 14.46 0.12
C THR A 71 4.67 15.57 -0.85
N GLN A 72 3.99 15.24 -1.94
CA GLN A 72 3.50 16.21 -2.94
C GLN A 72 2.47 17.18 -2.35
N SER A 73 1.66 16.73 -1.39
CA SER A 73 0.72 17.59 -0.65
C SER A 73 1.39 18.53 0.36
N GLY A 74 2.69 18.35 0.63
CA GLY A 74 3.43 19.11 1.64
C GLY A 74 3.17 18.69 3.09
N ALA A 75 2.41 17.60 3.32
CA ALA A 75 2.12 17.10 4.66
C ALA A 75 3.36 16.53 5.36
N ILE A 76 4.34 16.02 4.61
CA ILE A 76 5.61 15.46 5.11
C ILE A 76 6.80 16.00 4.29
N THR A 77 8.00 15.93 4.85
CA THR A 77 9.20 16.60 4.29
C THR A 77 9.89 15.82 3.16
N GLY A 78 9.63 14.52 3.01
CA GLY A 78 10.27 13.64 2.02
C GLY A 78 10.55 12.24 2.56
N ALA A 79 11.13 11.37 1.74
CA ALA A 79 11.26 9.92 1.95
C ALA A 79 11.62 9.52 3.38
N ILE A 80 10.87 8.56 3.91
CA ILE A 80 11.05 8.02 5.25
C ILE A 80 11.91 6.77 5.10
N GLU A 81 13.17 6.85 5.51
CA GLU A 81 13.93 5.64 5.84
C GLU A 81 13.22 4.92 7.01
#